data_AF-A0A7L4TRQ5-F1
#
_entry.id   AF-A0A7L4TRQ5-F1
#
_cell.length_a   1.000
_cell.length_b   1.000
_cell.length_c   1.000
_cell.angle_alpha   90.00
_cell.angle_beta   90.00
_cell.angle_gamma   90.00
#
_symmetry.space_group_name_H-M   'P 1'
#
loop_
_entity.id
_entity.type
_entity.pdbx_description
1 polymer ?
#
loop_
_entity_poly.entity_id
_entity_poly.type
_entity_poly.pdbx_seq_one_letter_code
_entity_poly.pdbx_strand_id
1 'polypeptide(L)'
;MEIKYDLERVLWHEIGHLCIDLIEIEGSPDFFVDDFWVSYHKIAISEHKWGGGVKMLPSIKFEVLLQDDDKTSFALLGLISGCVFQTLFLKNFLKAADTSFEDCFCVQQKCAGNGDIRSFLGITSLIRKKYGLSKDFTQFSDRDLQHIYYDIIVKNQEFLGALHSLISRYTAIVYTVYEESENKDEFKYSFKKNDLDSLKQEVYNVMKGTGFYDTVIDLKERIKEKMTEV
;
A
#
# COMPACT_ATOMS: atom_id res chain seq x y z
N MET A 1 -13.13 -11.14 12.94
CA MET A 1 -11.66 -11.04 13.05
C MET A 1 -11.33 -10.49 14.43
N GLU A 2 -10.32 -11.02 15.13
CA GLU A 2 -9.90 -10.43 16.41
C GLU A 2 -9.42 -8.99 16.19
N ILE A 3 -9.66 -8.09 17.16
CA ILE A 3 -9.34 -6.65 17.04
C ILE A 3 -7.87 -6.43 16.69
N LYS A 4 -6.97 -7.22 17.29
CA LYS A 4 -5.54 -7.15 17.02
C LYS A 4 -5.19 -7.57 15.59
N TYR A 5 -5.82 -8.62 15.06
CA TYR A 5 -5.60 -9.04 13.67
C TYR A 5 -6.18 -8.03 12.66
N ASP A 6 -7.26 -7.33 13.00
CA ASP A 6 -7.77 -6.25 12.16
C ASP A 6 -6.83 -5.03 12.15
N LEU A 7 -6.20 -4.70 13.28
CA LEU A 7 -5.12 -3.71 13.34
C LEU A 7 -3.91 -4.13 12.50
N GLU A 8 -3.45 -5.37 12.65
CA GLU A 8 -2.31 -5.89 11.89
C GLU A 8 -2.60 -5.89 10.38
N ARG A 9 -3.82 -6.25 9.97
CA ARG A 9 -4.30 -6.14 8.59
C ARG A 9 -4.14 -4.72 8.05
N VAL A 10 -4.57 -3.69 8.80
CA VAL A 10 -4.39 -2.29 8.39
C VAL A 10 -2.92 -1.93 8.30
N LEU A 11 -2.09 -2.32 9.26
CA LEU A 11 -0.67 -2.01 9.20
C LEU A 11 0.01 -2.66 8.00
N TRP A 12 -0.39 -3.87 7.59
CA TRP A 12 0.06 -4.48 6.33
C TRP A 12 -0.36 -3.65 5.13
N HIS A 13 -1.60 -3.15 5.09
CA HIS A 13 -2.08 -2.27 4.02
C HIS A 13 -1.24 -0.99 3.94
N GLU A 14 -1.13 -0.25 5.04
CA GLU A 14 -0.45 1.05 5.03
C GLU A 14 1.07 0.92 4.84
N ILE A 15 1.71 -0.13 5.39
CA ILE A 15 3.14 -0.38 5.13
C ILE A 15 3.36 -0.80 3.67
N GLY A 16 2.39 -1.45 3.02
CA GLY A 16 2.43 -1.68 1.58
C GLY A 16 2.52 -0.39 0.77
N HIS A 17 1.76 0.65 1.13
CA HIS A 17 1.90 1.99 0.53
C HIS A 17 3.24 2.62 0.88
N LEU A 18 3.63 2.60 2.16
CA LEU A 18 4.88 3.19 2.63
C LEU A 18 6.11 2.62 1.91
N CYS A 19 6.14 1.32 1.61
CA CYS A 19 7.21 0.69 0.84
C CYS A 19 7.40 1.38 -0.51
N ILE A 20 6.32 1.67 -1.24
CA ILE A 20 6.40 2.32 -2.55
C ILE A 20 6.77 3.80 -2.40
N ASP A 21 6.14 4.51 -1.46
CA ASP A 21 6.41 5.92 -1.22
C ASP A 21 7.89 6.18 -0.91
N LEU A 22 8.51 5.34 -0.07
CA LEU A 22 9.92 5.46 0.29
C LEU A 22 10.87 5.24 -0.91
N ILE A 23 10.47 4.42 -1.87
CA ILE A 23 11.24 4.18 -3.10
C ILE A 23 11.08 5.38 -4.05
N GLU A 24 9.86 5.90 -4.21
CA GLU A 24 9.57 7.08 -5.04
C GLU A 24 10.34 8.32 -4.57
N ILE A 25 10.41 8.54 -3.25
CA ILE A 25 11.09 9.69 -2.63
C ILE A 25 12.60 9.72 -2.96
N GLU A 26 13.27 8.57 -3.13
CA GLU A 26 14.70 8.55 -3.50
C GLU A 26 14.96 9.26 -4.83
N GLY A 27 14.04 9.09 -5.80
CA GLY A 27 14.11 9.74 -7.10
C GLY A 27 13.46 11.13 -7.15
N SER A 28 12.77 11.53 -6.08
CA SER A 28 11.92 12.73 -6.04
C SER A 28 12.11 13.49 -4.72
N PRO A 29 13.23 14.23 -4.55
CA PRO A 29 13.63 14.82 -3.26
C PRO A 29 12.68 15.90 -2.71
N ASP A 30 11.74 16.39 -3.53
CA ASP A 30 10.70 17.33 -3.10
C ASP A 30 9.58 16.64 -2.30
N PHE A 31 9.54 15.30 -2.28
CA PHE A 31 8.53 14.52 -1.59
C PHE A 31 9.03 13.98 -0.25
N PHE A 32 8.13 13.88 0.72
CA PHE A 32 8.39 13.24 2.00
C PHE A 32 7.10 12.68 2.59
N VAL A 33 7.25 11.66 3.44
CA VAL A 33 6.15 11.12 4.26
C VAL A 33 5.99 11.99 5.51
N ASP A 34 4.83 12.64 5.62
CA ASP A 34 4.44 13.57 6.68
C ASP A 34 3.80 12.87 7.88
N ASP A 35 2.93 11.89 7.63
CA ASP A 35 2.20 11.15 8.67
C ASP A 35 1.98 9.70 8.23
N PHE A 36 2.00 8.79 9.20
CA PHE A 36 1.53 7.42 9.09
C PHE A 36 0.62 7.21 10.29
N TRP A 37 -0.63 6.80 10.07
CA TRP A 37 -1.59 6.66 11.16
C TRP A 37 -2.48 5.45 10.99
N VAL A 38 -3.03 5.02 12.13
CA VAL A 38 -4.13 4.06 12.21
C VAL A 38 -5.17 4.58 13.19
N SER A 39 -6.43 4.31 12.89
CA SER A 39 -7.55 4.69 13.75
C SER A 39 -8.55 3.55 13.90
N TYR A 40 -9.16 3.49 15.08
CA TYR A 40 -10.22 2.56 15.41
C TYR A 40 -11.52 3.33 15.62
N HIS A 41 -12.58 2.88 14.97
CA HIS A 41 -13.92 3.41 15.14
C HIS A 41 -14.92 2.27 15.38
N LYS A 42 -15.46 2.16 16.58
CA LYS A 42 -16.40 1.07 16.96
C LYS A 42 -17.65 1.04 16.08
N ILE A 43 -18.16 2.21 15.72
CA ILE A 43 -19.39 2.37 14.93
C ILE A 43 -19.14 2.42 13.41
N ALA A 44 -17.93 2.10 12.94
CA ALA A 44 -17.66 2.04 11.51
C ALA A 44 -18.65 1.11 10.79
N ILE A 45 -19.18 1.55 9.65
CA ILE A 45 -20.15 0.79 8.83
C ILE A 45 -19.48 -0.44 8.20
N SER A 46 -18.15 -0.43 8.05
CA SER A 46 -17.37 -1.56 7.57
C SER A 46 -17.30 -2.70 8.60
N GLU A 47 -17.12 -3.92 8.09
CA GLU A 47 -16.84 -5.12 8.88
C GLU A 47 -15.51 -5.00 9.65
N HIS A 48 -14.60 -4.17 9.12
CA HIS A 48 -13.35 -3.76 9.76
C HIS A 48 -13.54 -2.47 10.55
N LYS A 49 -12.96 -2.41 11.76
CA LYS A 49 -13.06 -1.26 12.67
C LYS A 49 -11.81 -0.41 12.67
N TRP A 50 -10.68 -1.01 12.28
CA TRP A 50 -9.45 -0.29 12.03
C TRP A 50 -9.39 0.24 10.59
N GLY A 51 -8.91 1.47 10.45
CA GLY A 51 -8.48 2.09 9.20
C GLY A 51 -7.12 2.77 9.38
N GLY A 52 -6.52 3.24 8.29
CA GLY A 52 -5.21 3.87 8.34
C GLY A 52 -4.97 4.82 7.18
N GLY A 53 -3.74 5.30 7.10
CA GLY A 53 -3.25 6.04 5.95
C GLY A 53 -1.78 6.39 6.06
N VAL A 54 -1.17 6.61 4.90
CA VAL A 54 0.13 7.26 4.74
C VAL A 54 -0.08 8.57 4.00
N LYS A 55 0.54 9.65 4.48
CA LYS A 55 0.42 10.98 3.88
C LYS A 55 1.77 11.40 3.33
N MET A 56 1.86 11.42 2.00
CA MET A 56 2.99 12.01 1.28
C MET A 56 2.70 13.48 0.94
N LEU A 57 3.70 14.34 1.08
CA LEU A 57 3.66 15.75 0.72
C LEU A 57 4.82 16.10 -0.23
N PRO A 58 4.62 17.01 -1.21
CA PRO A 58 3.34 17.60 -1.59
C PRO A 58 2.38 16.57 -2.22
N SER A 59 1.08 16.83 -2.19
CA SER A 59 0.13 15.98 -2.93
C SER A 59 0.19 16.28 -4.43
N ILE A 60 0.22 15.24 -5.26
CA ILE A 60 0.20 15.38 -6.72
C ILE A 60 -1.23 15.25 -7.22
N LYS A 61 -1.65 16.18 -8.09
CA LYS A 61 -2.92 16.06 -8.81
C LYS A 61 -2.79 15.10 -9.98
N PHE A 62 -3.83 14.32 -10.28
CA PHE A 62 -3.78 13.30 -11.34
C PHE A 62 -3.41 13.87 -12.72
N GLU A 63 -3.81 15.10 -13.01
CA GLU A 63 -3.52 15.76 -14.29
C GLU A 63 -2.03 16.07 -14.45
N VAL A 64 -1.30 16.21 -13.34
CA VAL A 64 0.15 16.47 -13.32
C VAL A 64 0.92 15.16 -13.39
N LEU A 65 0.40 14.07 -12.81
CA LEU A 65 1.06 12.75 -12.87
C LEU A 65 1.36 12.34 -14.32
N LEU A 66 0.42 12.52 -15.24
CA LEU A 66 0.61 12.16 -16.65
C LEU A 66 1.72 12.92 -17.37
N GLN A 67 2.30 13.97 -16.78
CA GLN A 67 3.44 14.66 -17.38
C GLN A 67 4.77 13.94 -17.11
N ASP A 68 4.75 12.97 -16.21
CA ASP A 68 5.92 12.24 -15.71
C ASP A 68 5.57 10.74 -15.64
N ASP A 69 6.11 9.96 -16.58
CA ASP A 69 5.81 8.53 -16.68
C ASP A 69 6.40 7.73 -15.50
N ASP A 70 7.46 8.24 -14.87
CA ASP A 70 8.06 7.62 -13.70
C ASP A 70 7.14 7.77 -12.49
N LYS A 71 6.60 8.97 -12.28
CA LYS A 71 5.59 9.20 -11.22
C LYS A 71 4.29 8.47 -11.50
N THR A 72 3.85 8.41 -12.76
CA THR A 72 2.63 7.69 -13.12
C THR A 72 2.76 6.18 -12.83
N SER A 73 3.91 5.59 -13.16
CA SER A 73 4.16 4.15 -12.90
C SER A 73 4.28 3.84 -11.41
N PHE A 74 4.96 4.69 -10.63
CA PHE A 74 4.93 4.58 -9.17
C PHE A 74 3.53 4.73 -8.59
N ALA A 75 2.74 5.71 -9.06
CA ALA A 75 1.37 5.90 -8.57
C ALA A 75 0.49 4.67 -8.81
N LEU A 76 0.57 4.03 -9.99
CA LEU A 76 -0.18 2.80 -10.25
C LEU A 76 0.23 1.66 -9.30
N LEU A 77 1.54 1.48 -9.08
CA LEU A 77 2.06 0.44 -8.19
C LEU A 77 1.72 0.72 -6.71
N GLY A 78 1.84 1.98 -6.28
CA GLY A 78 1.53 2.44 -4.95
C GLY A 78 0.04 2.29 -4.62
N LEU A 79 -0.86 2.54 -5.57
CA LEU A 79 -2.30 2.38 -5.33
C LEU A 79 -2.69 0.91 -5.09
N ILE A 80 -2.09 -0.04 -5.80
CA ILE A 80 -2.40 -1.46 -5.58
C ILE A 80 -1.67 -2.06 -4.38
N SER A 81 -0.60 -1.42 -3.90
CA SER A 81 0.35 -2.07 -2.97
C SER A 81 -0.29 -2.40 -1.62
N GLY A 82 -1.08 -1.50 -1.06
CA GLY A 82 -1.75 -1.75 0.22
C GLY A 82 -2.64 -2.99 0.17
N CYS A 83 -3.48 -3.12 -0.86
CA CYS A 83 -4.33 -4.29 -1.01
C CYS A 83 -3.56 -5.57 -1.34
N VAL A 84 -2.46 -5.51 -2.09
CA VAL A 84 -1.58 -6.69 -2.30
C VAL A 84 -1.01 -7.18 -0.97
N PHE A 85 -0.49 -6.27 -0.15
CA PHE A 85 0.11 -6.60 1.15
C PHE A 85 -0.93 -7.11 2.16
N GLN A 86 -2.11 -6.50 2.19
CA GLN A 86 -3.22 -7.00 2.98
C GLN A 86 -3.62 -8.43 2.59
N THR A 87 -3.77 -8.70 1.28
CA THR A 87 -4.13 -10.05 0.80
C THR A 87 -3.05 -11.07 1.13
N LEU A 88 -1.76 -10.70 1.05
CA LEU A 88 -0.64 -11.53 1.50
C LEU A 88 -0.75 -11.89 2.98
N PHE A 89 -1.03 -10.90 3.84
CA PHE A 89 -1.21 -11.14 5.26
C PHE A 89 -2.30 -12.18 5.54
N LEU A 90 -3.48 -11.93 4.98
CA LEU A 90 -4.66 -12.77 5.18
C LEU A 90 -4.43 -14.20 4.68
N LYS A 91 -3.83 -14.38 3.51
CA LYS A 91 -3.56 -15.71 2.94
C LYS A 91 -2.40 -16.43 3.61
N ASN A 92 -1.27 -15.77 3.79
CA ASN A 92 -0.03 -16.44 4.15
C ASN A 92 0.13 -16.61 5.66
N PHE A 93 -0.40 -15.68 6.46
CA PHE A 93 -0.24 -15.70 7.91
C PHE A 93 -1.53 -16.08 8.65
N LEU A 94 -2.68 -15.55 8.24
CA LEU A 94 -3.97 -15.94 8.85
C LEU A 94 -4.63 -17.16 8.21
N LYS A 95 -4.09 -17.68 7.10
CA LYS A 95 -4.61 -18.86 6.37
C LYS A 95 -6.08 -18.71 5.95
N ALA A 96 -6.53 -17.50 5.65
CA ALA A 96 -7.87 -17.22 5.13
C ALA A 96 -7.93 -17.60 3.63
N ALA A 97 -8.31 -18.84 3.35
CA ALA A 97 -8.24 -19.43 1.99
C ALA A 97 -9.08 -18.70 0.94
N ASP A 98 -10.23 -18.13 1.33
CA ASP A 98 -11.19 -17.51 0.41
C ASP A 98 -10.93 -16.01 0.16
N THR A 99 -9.91 -15.41 0.78
CA THR A 99 -9.61 -13.99 0.58
C THR A 99 -9.12 -13.71 -0.84
N SER A 100 -9.64 -12.67 -1.48
CA SER A 100 -9.21 -12.18 -2.79
C SER A 100 -8.55 -10.80 -2.68
N PHE A 101 -7.90 -10.34 -3.75
CA PHE A 101 -7.41 -8.96 -3.83
C PHE A 101 -8.57 -7.97 -3.93
N GLU A 102 -9.62 -8.39 -4.64
CA GLU A 102 -10.85 -7.67 -4.92
C GLU A 102 -11.71 -7.47 -3.66
N ASP A 103 -11.48 -8.22 -2.59
CA ASP A 103 -12.09 -7.99 -1.27
C ASP A 103 -11.59 -6.69 -0.64
N CYS A 104 -10.38 -6.24 -1.01
CA CYS A 104 -9.77 -4.99 -0.57
C CYS A 104 -9.91 -3.89 -1.63
N PHE A 105 -9.55 -4.19 -2.88
CA PHE A 105 -9.41 -3.20 -3.95
C PHE A 105 -10.69 -3.07 -4.75
N CYS A 106 -11.71 -2.45 -4.15
CA CYS A 106 -13.08 -2.52 -4.65
C CYS A 106 -13.87 -1.21 -4.46
N VAL A 107 -14.80 -0.93 -5.39
CA VAL A 107 -15.57 0.33 -5.41
C VAL A 107 -16.67 0.42 -4.34
N GLN A 108 -16.94 -0.67 -3.61
CA GLN A 108 -17.87 -0.65 -2.48
C GLN A 108 -17.31 0.17 -1.33
N GLN A 109 -18.15 0.97 -0.67
CA GLN A 109 -17.73 1.86 0.44
C GLN A 109 -17.09 1.11 1.62
N LYS A 110 -17.37 -0.19 1.77
CA LYS A 110 -16.84 -1.00 2.88
C LYS A 110 -15.42 -1.55 2.63
N CYS A 111 -14.91 -1.44 1.40
CA CYS A 111 -13.59 -1.94 1.02
C CYS A 111 -12.49 -0.99 1.50
N ALA A 112 -11.43 -1.54 2.09
CA ALA A 112 -10.33 -0.73 2.63
C ALA A 112 -9.67 0.12 1.53
N GLY A 113 -9.39 -0.47 0.37
CA GLY A 113 -8.79 0.22 -0.78
C GLY A 113 -9.79 0.96 -1.67
N ASN A 114 -10.93 1.44 -1.14
CA ASN A 114 -11.93 2.14 -1.95
C ASN A 114 -11.39 3.44 -2.58
N GLY A 115 -10.58 4.18 -1.83
CA GLY A 115 -9.88 5.36 -2.34
C GLY A 115 -8.90 4.98 -3.44
N ASP A 116 -8.14 3.91 -3.20
CA ASP A 116 -7.08 3.47 -4.10
C ASP A 116 -7.62 3.04 -5.47
N ILE A 117 -8.66 2.21 -5.52
CA ILE A 117 -9.27 1.79 -6.79
C ILE A 117 -9.88 2.98 -7.55
N ARG A 118 -10.47 3.96 -6.86
CA ARG A 118 -11.04 5.15 -7.52
C ARG A 118 -9.94 5.98 -8.18
N SER A 119 -8.83 6.21 -7.46
CA SER A 119 -7.65 6.88 -7.98
C SER A 119 -7.04 6.10 -9.15
N PHE A 120 -6.95 4.77 -9.02
CA PHE A 120 -6.39 3.88 -10.04
C PHE A 120 -7.20 3.93 -11.34
N LEU A 121 -8.52 3.85 -11.24
CA LEU A 121 -9.43 4.00 -12.40
C LEU A 121 -9.32 5.40 -13.02
N GLY A 122 -9.13 6.44 -12.21
CA GLY A 122 -8.90 7.80 -12.68
C GLY A 122 -7.61 7.91 -13.51
N ILE A 123 -6.49 7.40 -12.97
CA ILE A 123 -5.19 7.44 -13.64
C ILE A 123 -5.19 6.58 -14.90
N THR A 124 -5.69 5.34 -14.86
CA THR A 124 -5.73 4.47 -16.04
C THR A 124 -6.62 5.03 -17.16
N SER A 125 -7.74 5.67 -16.82
CA SER A 125 -8.58 6.40 -17.79
C SER A 125 -7.81 7.54 -18.48
N LEU A 126 -7.03 8.29 -17.70
CA LEU A 126 -6.19 9.37 -18.19
C LEU A 126 -5.03 8.86 -19.08
N ILE A 127 -4.38 7.76 -18.70
CA ILE A 127 -3.35 7.09 -19.51
C ILE A 127 -3.92 6.67 -20.86
N ARG A 128 -5.09 6.00 -20.87
CA ARG A 128 -5.79 5.58 -22.10
C ARG A 128 -6.11 6.75 -23.02
N LYS A 129 -6.40 7.93 -22.45
CA LYS A 129 -6.63 9.16 -23.21
C LYS A 129 -5.34 9.73 -23.82
N LYS A 130 -4.21 9.65 -23.10
CA LYS A 130 -2.91 10.19 -23.54
C LYS A 130 -2.24 9.31 -24.60
N TYR A 131 -2.13 8.01 -24.33
CA TYR A 131 -1.38 7.06 -25.16
C TYR A 131 -2.25 6.25 -26.13
N GLY A 132 -3.57 6.27 -25.94
CA GLY A 132 -4.52 5.44 -26.67
C GLY A 132 -4.91 4.17 -25.92
N LEU A 133 -5.94 3.50 -26.40
CA LEU A 133 -6.46 2.26 -25.81
C LEU A 133 -5.67 1.05 -26.32
N SER A 134 -4.58 0.69 -25.64
CA SER A 134 -3.94 -0.61 -25.82
C SER A 134 -4.69 -1.69 -25.04
N LYS A 135 -5.09 -2.78 -25.72
CA LYS A 135 -5.66 -3.97 -25.05
C LYS A 135 -4.64 -4.59 -24.10
N ASP A 136 -3.37 -4.54 -24.46
CA ASP A 136 -2.28 -5.14 -23.69
C ASP A 136 -2.04 -4.35 -22.40
N PHE A 137 -2.04 -3.02 -22.46
CA PHE A 137 -1.97 -2.19 -21.24
C PHE A 137 -3.17 -2.45 -20.32
N THR A 138 -4.39 -2.52 -20.87
CA THR A 138 -5.60 -2.75 -20.06
C THR A 138 -5.57 -4.12 -19.37
N GLN A 139 -5.17 -5.17 -20.09
CA GLN A 139 -5.00 -6.50 -19.50
C GLN A 139 -3.90 -6.49 -18.42
N PHE A 140 -2.77 -5.86 -18.71
CA PHE A 140 -1.66 -5.77 -17.78
C PHE A 140 -2.04 -5.01 -16.50
N SER A 141 -2.58 -3.79 -16.61
CA SER A 141 -2.90 -2.93 -15.47
C SER A 141 -4.05 -3.48 -14.64
N ASP A 142 -5.11 -3.96 -15.29
CA ASP A 142 -6.37 -4.27 -14.59
C ASP A 142 -6.40 -5.72 -14.07
N ARG A 143 -5.48 -6.58 -14.52
CA ARG A 143 -5.50 -8.02 -14.18
C ARG A 143 -4.15 -8.65 -13.89
N ASP A 144 -3.07 -8.27 -14.55
CA ASP A 144 -1.81 -9.00 -14.39
C ASP A 144 -0.93 -8.38 -13.31
N LEU A 145 -0.94 -7.05 -13.19
CA LEU A 145 -0.02 -6.29 -12.35
C LEU A 145 -0.07 -6.69 -10.87
N GLN A 146 -1.27 -6.82 -10.29
CA GLN A 146 -1.44 -7.22 -8.89
C GLN A 146 -0.99 -8.66 -8.64
N HIS A 147 -1.17 -9.57 -9.61
CA HIS A 147 -0.70 -10.95 -9.50
C HIS A 147 0.82 -11.04 -9.62
N ILE A 148 1.40 -10.31 -10.58
CA ILE A 148 2.86 -10.21 -10.74
C ILE A 148 3.49 -9.67 -9.45
N TYR A 149 2.91 -8.61 -8.88
CA TYR A 149 3.44 -8.00 -7.68
C TYR A 149 3.30 -8.91 -6.45
N TYR A 150 2.14 -9.55 -6.29
CA TYR A 150 1.92 -10.57 -5.26
C TYR A 150 2.97 -11.69 -5.35
N ASP A 151 3.20 -12.24 -6.54
CA ASP A 151 4.14 -13.34 -6.78
C ASP A 151 5.59 -12.95 -6.48
N ILE A 152 5.98 -11.72 -6.81
CA ILE A 152 7.29 -11.16 -6.47
C ILE A 152 7.50 -11.22 -4.95
N ILE A 153 6.52 -10.75 -4.18
CA ILE A 153 6.63 -10.69 -2.72
C ILE A 153 6.64 -12.09 -2.12
N VAL A 154 5.77 -12.99 -2.59
CA VAL A 154 5.73 -14.39 -2.11
C VAL A 154 7.03 -15.12 -2.42
N LYS A 155 7.68 -14.86 -3.55
CA LYS A 155 8.97 -15.52 -3.85
C LYS A 155 10.10 -15.01 -2.96
N ASN A 156 10.01 -13.77 -2.48
CA ASN A 156 10.97 -13.19 -1.55
C ASN A 156 10.62 -13.49 -0.09
N GLN A 157 10.84 -14.74 0.33
CA GLN A 157 10.52 -15.20 1.69
C GLN A 157 11.29 -14.45 2.79
N GLU A 158 12.52 -14.01 2.49
CA GLU A 158 13.32 -13.21 3.43
C GLU A 158 12.69 -11.86 3.70
N PHE A 159 12.30 -11.13 2.63
CA PHE A 159 11.53 -9.90 2.74
C PHE A 159 10.24 -10.11 3.51
N LEU A 160 9.46 -11.12 3.13
CA LEU A 160 8.15 -11.39 3.73
C LEU A 160 8.26 -11.68 5.24
N GLY A 161 9.26 -12.45 5.66
CA GLY A 161 9.50 -12.76 7.07
C GLY A 161 10.02 -11.56 7.88
N ALA A 162 10.95 -10.80 7.32
CA ALA A 162 11.49 -9.60 7.96
C ALA A 162 10.40 -8.52 8.14
N LEU A 163 9.61 -8.30 7.10
CA LEU A 163 8.51 -7.35 7.13
C LEU A 163 7.41 -7.78 8.11
N HIS A 164 7.03 -9.06 8.12
CA HIS A 164 6.05 -9.55 9.09
C HIS A 164 6.50 -9.29 10.54
N SER A 165 7.77 -9.59 10.85
CA SER A 165 8.33 -9.35 12.18
C SER A 165 8.29 -7.87 12.57
N LEU A 166 8.59 -6.98 11.63
CA LEU A 166 8.49 -5.53 11.81
C LEU A 166 7.04 -5.11 12.07
N ILE A 167 6.09 -5.55 11.23
CA ILE A 167 4.68 -5.20 11.32
C ILE A 167 4.09 -5.68 12.64
N SER A 168 4.31 -6.94 13.02
CA SER A 168 3.77 -7.50 14.27
C SER A 168 4.29 -6.77 15.51
N ARG A 169 5.54 -6.27 15.49
CA ARG A 169 6.07 -5.43 16.58
C ARG A 169 5.33 -4.09 16.64
N TYR A 170 5.11 -3.42 15.52
CA TYR A 170 4.33 -2.18 15.49
C TYR A 170 2.85 -2.39 15.84
N THR A 171 2.26 -3.53 15.45
CA THR A 171 0.94 -3.95 15.93
C THR A 171 0.91 -4.01 17.44
N ALA A 172 1.89 -4.67 18.08
CA ALA A 172 1.95 -4.77 19.53
C ALA A 172 2.05 -3.39 20.20
N ILE A 173 2.92 -2.51 19.69
CA ILE A 173 3.07 -1.14 20.21
C ILE A 173 1.74 -0.38 20.15
N VAL A 174 1.11 -0.32 18.97
CA VAL A 174 -0.15 0.42 18.80
C VAL A 174 -1.28 -0.20 19.63
N TYR A 175 -1.35 -1.53 19.66
CA TYR A 175 -2.40 -2.24 20.39
C TYR A 175 -2.29 -2.02 21.91
N THR A 176 -1.08 -1.99 22.47
CA THR A 176 -0.88 -1.63 23.88
C THR A 176 -1.39 -0.23 24.17
N VAL A 177 -1.07 0.75 23.33
CA VAL A 177 -1.54 2.14 23.50
C VAL A 177 -3.07 2.23 23.37
N TYR A 178 -3.68 1.45 22.48
CA TYR A 178 -5.13 1.33 22.38
C TYR A 178 -5.77 0.76 23.66
N GLU A 179 -5.19 -0.30 24.22
CA GLU A 179 -5.71 -0.95 25.42
C GLU A 179 -5.61 -0.06 26.67
N GLU A 180 -4.61 0.83 26.71
CA GLU A 180 -4.40 1.83 27.76
C GLU A 180 -5.22 3.10 27.56
N SER A 181 -5.84 3.28 26.39
CA SER A 181 -6.64 4.48 26.09
C SER A 181 -7.95 4.52 26.88
N GLU A 182 -8.28 5.70 27.41
CA GLU A 182 -9.57 5.96 28.07
C GLU A 182 -10.74 5.93 27.07
N ASN A 183 -10.50 6.30 25.81
CA ASN A 183 -11.52 6.28 24.75
C ASN A 183 -11.24 5.18 23.72
N LYS A 184 -11.82 4.00 23.97
CA LYS A 184 -11.74 2.84 23.06
C LYS A 184 -12.77 2.85 21.95
N ASP A 185 -13.76 3.76 21.99
CA ASP A 185 -14.80 3.84 20.97
C ASP A 185 -14.32 4.61 19.72
N GLU A 186 -13.44 5.59 19.94
CA GLU A 186 -12.72 6.34 18.91
C GLU A 186 -11.26 6.55 19.34
N PHE A 187 -10.34 5.89 18.63
CA PHE A 187 -8.92 5.95 18.91
C PHE A 187 -8.14 6.27 17.64
N LYS A 188 -7.09 7.08 17.75
CA LYS A 188 -6.15 7.35 16.66
C LYS A 188 -4.72 7.31 17.19
N TYR A 189 -3.87 6.58 16.50
CA TYR A 189 -2.43 6.57 16.69
C TYR A 189 -1.74 7.11 15.44
N SER A 190 -0.94 8.16 15.59
CA SER A 190 -0.09 8.70 14.52
C SER A 190 1.37 8.50 14.92
N PHE A 191 2.15 7.91 14.02
CA PHE A 191 3.60 7.88 14.12
C PHE A 191 4.11 9.27 13.81
N LYS A 192 4.77 9.93 14.76
CA LYS A 192 5.25 11.31 14.58
C LYS A 192 6.73 11.43 14.88
N LYS A 193 7.41 12.35 14.18
CA LYS A 193 8.83 12.70 14.39
C LYS A 193 9.71 11.43 14.37
N ASN A 194 10.53 11.25 15.41
CA ASN A 194 11.48 10.15 15.54
C ASN A 194 10.86 8.76 15.36
N ASP A 195 9.61 8.54 15.78
CA ASP A 195 8.96 7.23 15.63
C ASP A 195 8.65 6.94 14.16
N LEU A 196 8.22 7.97 13.42
CA LEU A 196 7.99 7.88 11.97
C LEU A 196 9.33 7.72 11.24
N ASP A 197 10.36 8.48 11.60
CA ASP A 197 11.68 8.36 11.00
C ASP A 197 12.31 6.97 11.24
N SER A 198 12.15 6.42 12.45
CA SER A 198 12.57 5.05 12.76
C SER A 198 11.80 4.03 11.92
N LEU A 199 10.46 4.12 11.85
CA LEU A 199 9.64 3.23 11.03
C LEU A 199 10.09 3.25 9.57
N LYS A 200 10.25 4.46 8.99
CA LYS A 200 10.70 4.63 7.60
C LYS A 200 12.08 3.98 7.38
N GLN A 201 13.03 4.23 8.27
CA GLN A 201 14.38 3.67 8.15
C GLN A 201 14.37 2.15 8.26
N GLU A 202 13.60 1.58 9.19
CA GLU A 202 13.50 0.14 9.37
C GLU A 202 12.84 -0.54 8.17
N VAL A 203 11.73 0.01 7.65
CA VAL A 203 11.09 -0.49 6.41
C VAL A 203 12.06 -0.40 5.24
N TYR A 204 12.72 0.73 5.06
CA TYR A 204 13.68 0.93 3.97
C TYR A 204 14.87 -0.05 4.05
N ASN A 205 15.41 -0.27 5.25
CA ASN A 205 16.48 -1.25 5.47
C ASN A 205 16.03 -2.67 5.12
N VAL A 206 14.80 -3.06 5.46
CA VAL A 206 14.23 -4.35 5.05
C VAL A 206 14.18 -4.43 3.52
N MET A 207 13.64 -3.41 2.83
CA MET A 207 13.49 -3.43 1.38
C MET A 207 14.83 -3.55 0.63
N LYS A 208 15.84 -2.78 1.04
CA LYS A 208 17.19 -2.83 0.46
C LYS A 208 17.92 -4.12 0.82
N GLY A 209 17.82 -4.55 2.08
CA GLY A 209 18.53 -5.73 2.59
C GLY A 209 18.11 -7.05 1.93
N THR A 210 16.88 -7.12 1.39
CA THR A 210 16.33 -8.33 0.80
C THR A 210 16.16 -8.26 -0.73
N GLY A 211 16.66 -7.22 -1.39
CA GLY A 211 16.52 -7.01 -2.85
C GLY A 211 15.09 -6.68 -3.31
N PHE A 212 14.17 -6.43 -2.39
CA PHE A 212 12.80 -6.04 -2.73
C PHE A 212 12.77 -4.66 -3.41
N TYR A 213 13.62 -3.73 -2.96
CA TYR A 213 13.79 -2.40 -3.56
C TYR A 213 14.02 -2.49 -5.08
N ASP A 214 15.04 -3.24 -5.50
CA ASP A 214 15.42 -3.34 -6.91
C ASP A 214 14.31 -4.01 -7.73
N THR A 215 13.62 -5.00 -7.14
CA THR A 215 12.50 -5.67 -7.81
C THR A 215 11.32 -4.72 -8.04
N VAL A 216 11.06 -3.79 -7.11
CA VAL A 216 10.04 -2.75 -7.28
C VAL A 216 10.43 -1.76 -8.38
N ILE A 217 11.71 -1.35 -8.44
CA ILE A 217 12.22 -0.50 -9.53
C ILE A 217 12.01 -1.19 -10.88
N ASP A 218 12.38 -2.46 -11.02
CA ASP A 218 12.18 -3.23 -12.25
C ASP A 218 10.69 -3.34 -12.63
N LEU A 219 9.81 -3.59 -11.66
CA LEU A 219 8.37 -3.64 -11.91
C LEU A 219 7.83 -2.28 -12.37
N LYS A 220 8.30 -1.19 -11.75
CA LYS A 220 7.93 0.18 -12.12
C LYS A 220 8.35 0.51 -13.55
N GLU A 221 9.55 0.13 -13.99
CA GLU A 221 9.98 0.30 -15.39
C GLU A 221 9.10 -0.51 -16.36
N ARG A 222 8.75 -1.75 -16.00
CA ARG A 222 7.83 -2.56 -16.83
C ARG A 222 6.43 -1.95 -16.96
N ILE A 223 5.92 -1.31 -15.91
CA ILE A 223 4.64 -0.57 -15.97
C ILE A 223 4.76 0.59 -16.97
N LYS A 224 5.86 1.35 -16.90
CA LYS A 224 6.14 2.47 -17.79
C LYS A 224 6.26 2.04 -19.25
N GLU A 225 6.96 0.94 -19.54
CA GLU A 225 7.03 0.35 -20.88
C GLU A 225 5.63 0.00 -21.37
N LYS A 226 4.85 -0.76 -20.59
CA LYS A 226 3.48 -1.15 -20.96
C LYS A 226 2.53 0.01 -21.19
N MET A 227 2.71 1.12 -20.45
CA MET A 227 1.93 2.35 -20.62
C MET A 227 2.24 3.07 -21.94
N THR A 228 3.48 2.97 -22.43
CA THR A 228 3.99 3.75 -23.57
C THR A 228 4.11 2.94 -24.85
N GLU A 229 3.95 1.61 -24.80
CA GLU A 229 3.78 0.73 -25.94
C GLU A 229 2.51 1.07 -26.73
N VAL A 230 2.66 1.67 -27.92
CA VAL A 230 1.59 1.98 -28.88
C VAL A 230 1.66 1.05 -30.09
#